data_AF-K5UM17-F1
#
_entry.id   AF-K5UM17-F1
#
_cell.length_a   1.000
_cell.length_b   1.000
_cell.length_c   1.000
_cell.angle_alpha   90.00
_cell.angle_beta   90.00
_cell.angle_gamma   90.00
#
_symmetry.space_group_name_H-M   'P 1'
#
loop_
_entity.id
_entity.type
_entity.pdbx_description
1 polymer ?
#
loop_
_entity_poly.entity_id
_entity_poly.type
_entity_poly.pdbx_seq_one_letter_code
_entity_poly.pdbx_strand_id
1 'polypeptide(L)'
;YTSGSTGVPKGVPVMQSSVVALVSNTDVFPFHPGDMIGMINNLAWDASIIDIWCTLFTGATVVCFNRYDVLDLVVLAEQFQLFDVTGCFMSIALFRQALDLAPQLFRDLRILQVG
;
A
#
# COMPACT_ATOMS: atom_id res chain seq x y z
N TYR A 1 15.13 -4.00 6.88
CA TYR A 1 16.27 -3.36 7.58
C TYR A 1 15.96 -1.88 7.76
N THR A 2 16.54 -1.20 8.75
CA THR A 2 16.37 0.26 8.97
C THR A 2 17.72 0.92 9.23
N SER A 3 17.84 2.24 9.05
CA SER A 3 19.12 3.00 9.01
C SER A 3 20.03 2.82 10.23
N GLY A 4 19.47 2.54 11.42
CA GLY A 4 20.24 2.33 12.65
C GLY A 4 20.91 3.61 13.18
N SER A 5 20.90 3.83 14.49
CA SER A 5 21.50 5.03 15.09
C SER A 5 23.04 5.03 15.09
N THR A 6 23.66 3.88 14.83
CA THR A 6 25.12 3.68 14.81
C THR A 6 25.72 3.81 13.40
N GLY A 7 24.91 4.14 12.39
CA GLY A 7 25.32 4.18 10.98
C GLY A 7 25.38 2.81 10.29
N VAL A 8 25.13 1.72 11.03
CA VAL A 8 25.02 0.36 10.47
C VAL A 8 23.54 -0.04 10.45
N PRO A 9 22.98 -0.44 9.29
CA PRO A 9 21.60 -0.87 9.22
C PRO A 9 21.30 -2.03 10.15
N LYS A 10 20.17 -1.97 10.86
CA LYS A 10 19.71 -3.03 11.75
C LYS A 10 18.57 -3.84 11.11
N GLY A 11 18.64 -5.15 11.24
CA GLY A 11 17.53 -6.05 10.93
C GLY A 11 16.44 -5.91 12.01
N VAL A 12 15.18 -5.89 11.59
CA VAL A 12 14.02 -5.91 12.50
C VAL A 12 13.31 -7.24 12.28
N PRO A 13 13.50 -8.24 13.15
CA PRO A 13 12.80 -9.51 13.02
C PRO A 13 11.31 -9.30 13.32
N VAL A 14 10.47 -9.59 12.34
CA VAL A 14 9.00 -9.55 12.48
C VAL A 14 8.51 -10.99 12.59
N MET A 15 7.79 -11.30 13.68
CA MET A 15 7.21 -12.63 13.88
C MET A 15 5.94 -12.79 13.05
N GLN A 16 5.67 -14.00 12.58
CA GLN A 16 4.43 -14.32 11.88
C GLN A 16 3.19 -13.94 12.73
N SER A 17 3.23 -14.16 14.05
CA SER A 17 2.14 -13.78 14.96
C SER A 17 1.84 -12.28 14.95
N SER A 18 2.84 -11.42 14.76
CA SER A 18 2.65 -9.97 14.62
C SER A 18 1.91 -9.63 13.32
N VAL A 19 2.24 -10.31 12.22
CA VAL A 19 1.51 -10.16 10.95
C VAL A 19 0.08 -10.66 11.08
N VAL A 20 -0.14 -11.83 11.70
CA VAL A 20 -1.48 -12.38 11.95
C VAL A 20 -2.31 -11.44 12.82
N ALA A 21 -1.73 -10.84 13.85
CA ALA A 21 -2.41 -9.87 14.71
C ALA A 21 -2.82 -8.60 13.93
N LEU A 22 -1.96 -8.12 13.01
CA LEU A 22 -2.27 -6.98 12.15
C LEU A 22 -3.42 -7.27 11.20
N VAL A 23 -3.33 -8.36 10.43
CA VAL A 23 -4.33 -8.67 9.38
C VAL A 23 -5.69 -9.08 9.96
N SER A 24 -5.69 -9.65 11.18
CA SER A 24 -6.94 -9.97 11.90
C SER A 24 -7.68 -8.72 12.40
N ASN A 25 -7.04 -7.55 12.40
CA ASN A 25 -7.66 -6.29 12.81
C ASN A 25 -8.34 -5.61 11.60
N THR A 26 -9.48 -6.19 11.18
CA THR A 26 -10.24 -5.74 10.01
C THR A 26 -10.89 -4.36 10.17
N ASP A 27 -10.99 -3.85 11.39
CA ASP A 27 -11.49 -2.49 11.64
C ASP A 27 -10.49 -1.42 11.16
N VAL A 28 -9.19 -1.75 11.19
CA VAL A 28 -8.13 -0.84 10.73
C VAL A 28 -7.95 -0.92 9.22
N PHE A 29 -8.06 -2.12 8.63
CA PHE A 29 -7.98 -2.35 7.19
C PHE A 29 -9.27 -2.99 6.69
N PRO A 30 -10.36 -2.22 6.50
CA PRO A 30 -11.66 -2.74 6.10
C PRO A 30 -11.70 -3.01 4.60
N PHE A 31 -10.77 -3.86 4.14
CA PHE A 31 -10.80 -4.48 2.82
C PHE A 31 -11.78 -5.65 2.84
N HIS A 32 -12.35 -5.97 1.70
CA HIS A 32 -13.31 -7.05 1.57
C HIS A 32 -13.22 -7.72 0.20
N PRO A 33 -13.80 -8.93 0.05
CA PRO A 33 -13.82 -9.62 -1.24
C PRO A 33 -14.36 -8.73 -2.36
N GLY A 34 -13.64 -8.68 -3.47
CA GLY A 34 -13.93 -7.81 -4.61
C GLY A 34 -13.19 -6.48 -4.61
N ASP A 35 -12.51 -6.09 -3.53
CA ASP A 35 -11.59 -4.96 -3.58
C ASP A 35 -10.33 -5.28 -4.40
N MET A 36 -9.84 -4.26 -5.10
CA MET A 36 -8.60 -4.26 -5.86
C MET A 36 -7.61 -3.34 -5.16
N ILE A 37 -6.70 -3.90 -4.38
CA ILE A 37 -5.77 -3.13 -3.53
C ILE A 37 -4.45 -2.93 -4.25
N GLY A 38 -4.09 -1.67 -4.48
CA GLY A 38 -2.85 -1.30 -5.15
C GLY A 38 -1.62 -1.51 -4.25
N MET A 39 -0.71 -2.39 -4.68
CA MET A 39 0.59 -2.56 -4.04
C MET A 39 1.57 -1.49 -4.53
N ILE A 40 1.55 -0.34 -3.85
CA ILE A 40 2.38 0.82 -4.18
C ILE A 40 3.55 1.01 -3.21
N ASN A 41 3.60 0.23 -2.13
CA ASN A 41 4.69 0.30 -1.17
C ASN A 41 5.84 -0.64 -1.59
N ASN A 42 7.06 -0.14 -1.43
CA ASN A 42 8.27 -0.90 -1.73
C ASN A 42 8.39 -2.08 -0.75
N LEU A 43 8.68 -3.28 -1.27
CA LEU A 43 8.89 -4.53 -0.51
C LEU A 43 9.98 -4.45 0.59
N ALA A 44 10.87 -3.46 0.53
CA ALA A 44 11.86 -3.21 1.56
C ALA A 44 11.28 -2.53 2.81
N TRP A 45 10.05 -2.00 2.73
CA TRP A 45 9.32 -1.32 3.79
C TRP A 45 8.22 -2.21 4.36
N ASP A 46 7.93 -2.05 5.64
CA ASP A 46 6.89 -2.81 6.35
C ASP A 46 5.47 -2.49 5.86
N ALA A 47 5.23 -1.32 5.28
CA ALA A 47 3.98 -0.98 4.62
C ALA A 47 3.55 -1.99 3.54
N SER A 48 4.48 -2.70 2.89
CA SER A 48 4.11 -3.76 1.93
C SER A 48 3.41 -4.95 2.61
N ILE A 49 3.52 -5.09 3.94
CA ILE A 49 2.76 -6.09 4.69
C ILE A 49 1.26 -5.77 4.62
N ILE A 50 0.88 -4.50 4.64
CA ILE A 50 -0.51 -4.06 4.50
C ILE A 50 -1.00 -4.37 3.08
N ASP A 51 -0.26 -3.91 2.07
CA ASP A 51 -0.61 -4.10 0.66
C ASP A 51 -0.83 -5.58 0.30
N ILE A 52 -0.02 -6.48 0.86
CA ILE A 52 -0.06 -7.91 0.54
C ILE A 52 -0.96 -8.67 1.51
N TRP A 53 -0.65 -8.65 2.80
CA TRP A 53 -1.25 -9.59 3.74
C TRP A 53 -2.62 -9.15 4.23
N CYS A 54 -2.88 -7.86 4.45
CA CYS A 54 -4.24 -7.39 4.79
C CYS A 54 -5.19 -7.64 3.61
N THR A 55 -4.71 -7.46 2.38
CA THR A 55 -5.46 -7.74 1.15
C THR A 55 -5.79 -9.22 1.00
N LEU A 56 -4.78 -10.09 1.06
CA LEU A 56 -5.00 -11.54 0.88
C LEU A 56 -5.81 -12.16 2.02
N PHE A 57 -5.64 -11.68 3.25
CA PHE A 57 -6.39 -12.18 4.41
C PHE A 57 -7.89 -11.92 4.32
N THR A 58 -8.29 -10.80 3.70
CA THR A 58 -9.71 -10.41 3.55
C THR A 58 -10.36 -10.98 2.29
N GLY A 59 -9.62 -11.71 1.45
CA GLY A 59 -10.10 -12.24 0.17
C GLY A 59 -10.16 -11.20 -0.95
N ALA A 60 -9.50 -10.05 -0.77
CA ALA A 60 -9.32 -9.03 -1.80
C ALA A 60 -8.17 -9.40 -2.77
N THR A 61 -8.00 -8.63 -3.83
CA THR A 61 -6.97 -8.84 -4.86
C THR A 61 -5.83 -7.84 -4.72
N VAL A 62 -4.59 -8.32 -4.74
CA VAL A 62 -3.40 -7.45 -4.80
C VAL A 62 -3.13 -7.08 -6.26
N VAL A 63 -3.10 -5.78 -6.56
CA VAL A 63 -2.72 -5.24 -7.87
C VAL A 63 -1.27 -4.80 -7.82
N CYS A 64 -0.41 -5.49 -8.55
CA CYS A 64 1.03 -5.22 -8.60
C CYS A 64 1.36 -4.30 -9.78
N PHE A 65 2.26 -3.33 -9.55
CA PHE A 65 2.73 -2.40 -10.57
C PHE A 65 4.23 -2.54 -10.80
N ASN A 66 4.71 -2.04 -11.94
CA ASN A 66 6.14 -1.82 -12.10
C ASN A 66 6.59 -0.74 -11.09
N ARG A 67 7.73 -0.98 -10.42
CA ARG A 67 8.29 -0.04 -9.44
C ARG A 67 8.52 1.37 -9.98
N TYR A 68 8.77 1.51 -11.29
CA TYR A 68 9.01 2.81 -11.90
C TYR A 68 7.70 3.55 -12.17
N ASP A 69 6.63 2.82 -12.49
CA ASP A 69 5.31 3.39 -12.75
C ASP A 69 4.70 3.98 -11.46
N VAL A 70 4.99 3.38 -10.30
CA VAL A 70 4.56 3.92 -8.99
C VAL A 70 5.17 5.30 -8.68
N LEU A 71 6.33 5.63 -9.26
CA LEU A 71 7.00 6.91 -9.04
C LEU A 71 6.50 8.02 -9.97
N ASP A 72 5.77 7.66 -11.03
CA ASP A 72 5.12 8.60 -11.93
C ASP A 72 3.63 8.65 -11.61
N LEU A 73 3.20 9.73 -10.97
CA LEU A 73 1.83 9.88 -10.48
C LEU A 73 0.77 9.91 -11.59
N VAL A 74 1.14 10.35 -12.80
CA VAL A 74 0.21 10.37 -13.93
C VAL A 74 0.01 8.95 -14.43
N VAL A 75 1.11 8.21 -14.63
CA VAL A 75 1.06 6.79 -15.03
C VAL A 75 0.36 5.95 -13.96
N LEU A 76 0.69 6.15 -12.68
CA LEU A 76 0.06 5.44 -11.58
C LEU A 76 -1.47 5.65 -11.57
N ALA A 77 -1.92 6.87 -11.81
CA ALA A 77 -3.34 7.17 -11.88
C ALA A 77 -4.01 6.47 -13.07
N GLU A 78 -3.38 6.42 -14.24
CA GLU A 78 -3.88 5.66 -15.39
C GLU A 78 -3.97 4.16 -15.10
N GLN A 79 -2.96 3.59 -14.43
CA GLN A 79 -2.95 2.18 -14.03
C GLN A 79 -4.04 1.88 -12.98
N PHE A 80 -4.30 2.81 -12.06
CA PHE A 80 -5.39 2.69 -11.08
C PHE A 80 -6.74 2.57 -11.78
N GLN A 81 -6.97 3.36 -12.83
CA GLN A 81 -8.19 3.28 -13.64
C GLN A 81 -8.23 1.98 -14.48
N LEU A 82 -7.10 1.57 -15.07
CA LEU A 82 -7.03 0.38 -15.92
C LEU A 82 -7.34 -0.92 -15.16
N PHE A 83 -6.93 -1.00 -13.89
CA PHE A 83 -7.09 -2.19 -13.05
C PHE A 83 -8.20 -2.06 -12.01
N ASP A 84 -9.06 -1.04 -12.14
CA ASP A 84 -10.18 -0.78 -11.23
C ASP A 84 -9.76 -0.77 -9.76
N VAL A 85 -8.63 -0.13 -9.45
CA VAL A 85 -8.09 -0.07 -8.07
C VAL A 85 -9.10 0.62 -7.16
N THR A 86 -9.52 -0.07 -6.11
CA THR A 86 -10.52 0.42 -5.14
C THR A 86 -9.89 0.86 -3.82
N GLY A 87 -8.62 0.52 -3.57
CA GLY A 87 -7.94 1.01 -2.38
C GLY A 87 -6.43 0.90 -2.39
N CYS A 88 -5.78 1.66 -1.50
CA CYS A 88 -4.34 1.57 -1.27
C CYS A 88 -3.94 2.16 0.10
N PHE A 89 -2.75 1.77 0.56
CA PHE A 89 -2.04 2.45 1.63
C PHE A 89 -0.93 3.33 1.04
N MET A 90 -0.88 4.60 1.41
CA MET A 90 -0.02 5.61 0.80
C MET A 90 0.75 6.39 1.86
N SER A 91 2.02 6.71 1.60
CA SER A 91 2.75 7.61 2.50
C SER A 91 2.16 9.03 2.51
N ILE A 92 2.25 9.75 3.63
CA ILE A 92 1.83 11.17 3.70
C ILE A 92 2.47 12.03 2.59
N ALA A 93 3.73 11.77 2.26
CA ALA A 93 4.44 12.53 1.23
C ALA A 93 3.86 12.27 -0.16
N LEU A 94 3.62 11.00 -0.50
CA LEU A 94 3.03 10.62 -1.80
C LEU A 94 1.59 11.13 -1.92
N PHE A 95 0.81 11.07 -0.84
CA PHE A 95 -0.55 11.61 -0.81
C PHE A 95 -0.60 13.10 -1.13
N ARG A 96 0.28 13.90 -0.51
CA ARG A 96 0.37 15.34 -0.78
C ARG A 96 0.74 15.62 -2.24
N GLN A 97 1.73 14.90 -2.77
CA GLN A 97 2.12 15.06 -4.18
C GLN A 97 0.99 14.67 -5.14
N ALA A 98 0.28 13.59 -4.85
CA ALA A 98 -0.86 13.13 -5.65
C ALA A 98 -2.03 14.12 -5.64
N LEU A 99 -2.31 14.79 -4.51
CA LEU A 99 -3.32 15.86 -4.46
C LEU A 99 -3.02 17.00 -5.43
N ASP A 100 -1.76 17.39 -5.54
CA ASP A 100 -1.34 18.52 -6.38
C ASP A 100 -1.20 18.13 -7.86
N LEU A 101 -0.69 16.93 -8.14
CA LEU A 101 -0.24 16.53 -9.48
C LEU A 101 -1.17 15.55 -10.18
N ALA A 102 -1.88 14.70 -9.44
CA ALA A 102 -2.70 13.63 -9.99
C ALA A 102 -3.95 13.33 -9.13
N PRO A 103 -4.82 14.31 -8.85
CA PRO A 103 -6.00 14.10 -7.99
C PRO A 103 -6.97 13.05 -8.55
N GLN A 104 -6.92 12.76 -9.86
CA GLN A 104 -7.68 11.70 -10.50
C GLN A 104 -7.34 10.29 -9.98
N LEU A 105 -6.16 10.11 -9.36
CA LEU A 105 -5.76 8.86 -8.72
C LEU A 105 -6.78 8.41 -7.65
N PHE A 106 -7.47 9.36 -7.03
CA PHE A 106 -8.42 9.10 -5.95
C PHE A 106 -9.86 8.85 -6.41
N ARG A 107 -10.14 8.94 -7.73
CA ARG A 107 -11.52 8.98 -8.25
C ARG A 107 -12.36 7.79 -7.84
N ASP A 108 -11.84 6.58 -8.01
CA ASP A 108 -12.57 5.33 -7.80
C ASP A 108 -12.14 4.61 -6.51
N LEU A 109 -11.28 5.25 -5.71
CA LEU A 109 -10.87 4.70 -4.43
C LEU A 109 -12.05 4.73 -3.46
N ARG A 110 -12.47 3.54 -3.04
CA ARG A 110 -13.37 3.33 -1.91
C ARG A 110 -12.65 3.55 -0.59
N ILE A 111 -11.38 3.15 -0.52
CA ILE A 111 -10.57 3.27 0.70
C ILE A 111 -9.16 3.80 0.39
N LEU A 112 -8.81 4.90 1.05
CA LEU A 112 -7.46 5.42 1.07
C LEU A 112 -6.98 5.47 2.51
N GLN A 113 -5.82 4.88 2.76
CA GLN A 113 -5.12 5.04 4.02
C GLN A 113 -3.83 5.81 3.82
N VAL A 114 -3.57 6.73 4.74
CA VAL A 114 -2.40 7.60 4.67
C VAL A 114 -1.62 7.50 5.97
N GLY A 115 -0.31 7.20 5.90
CA GLY A 115 0.56 6.99 7.06
C GLY A 115 2.03 7.26 6.81
#